data_AF-A0AA37SRZ8-F1
#
_entry.id   AF-A0AA37SRZ8-F1
#
_cell.length_a   1.000
_cell.length_b   1.000
_cell.length_c   1.000
_cell.angle_alpha   90.00
_cell.angle_beta   90.00
_cell.angle_gamma   90.00
#
_symmetry.space_group_name_H-M   'P 1'
#
loop_
_entity.id
_entity.type
_entity.pdbx_description
1 polymer ?
#
loop_
_entity_poly.entity_id
_entity_poly.type
_entity_poly.pdbx_seq_one_letter_code
_entity_poly.pdbx_strand_id
1 'polypeptide(L)'
;MSILFLAVAWANPQWGNKKAKVLSKSADIFVLLDISQSMMTQDVSPNRLERSKRFAEKMVTELRGNRIGLVLFAGEAYLQMPLTSDYAATSLFLRTANTELAGTQGTAIGEAIALTSRAFQEDNLHHKTIIIISDGEDHDEQALSEVKEAYDQGIVTYTIGVGTEEGDYIPYTTPNGVNDFKRDEAGKLVKSQFNPDLLKNVANEGGGKYYPILANQQIIDDLKIELEKLDKREIEQKSFTDFASYFQYFIFFAIALLFIEFILSEKRKKASIA
;
A
#
# COMPACT_ATOMS: atom_id res chain seq x y z
N MET A 1 34.19 47.47 9.08
CA MET A 1 34.16 46.01 8.83
C MET A 1 32.93 45.33 9.42
N SER A 2 32.51 45.69 10.64
CA SER A 2 31.25 45.24 11.26
C SER A 2 30.00 45.46 10.38
N ILE A 3 29.90 46.63 9.73
CA ILE A 3 28.79 46.98 8.82
C ILE A 3 28.65 46.01 7.64
N LEU A 4 29.76 45.50 7.10
CA LEU A 4 29.74 44.55 5.99
C LEU A 4 29.10 43.21 6.40
N PHE A 5 29.45 42.71 7.58
CA PHE A 5 28.88 41.47 8.12
C PHE A 5 27.38 41.63 8.47
N LEU A 6 26.96 42.80 8.92
CA LEU A 6 25.53 43.13 9.11
C LEU A 6 24.77 43.16 7.77
N ALA A 7 25.34 43.73 6.72
CA ALA A 7 24.72 43.75 5.39
C ALA A 7 24.55 42.33 4.83
N VAL A 8 25.57 41.47 4.97
CA VAL A 8 25.49 40.06 4.55
C VAL A 8 24.50 39.28 5.41
N ALA A 9 24.45 39.52 6.72
CA ALA A 9 23.43 38.91 7.58
C ALA A 9 22.01 39.29 7.16
N TRP A 10 21.79 40.55 6.79
CA TRP A 10 20.47 41.04 6.33
C TRP A 10 20.07 40.42 4.99
N ALA A 11 21.01 40.20 4.09
CA ALA A 11 20.77 39.45 2.85
C ALA A 11 20.33 37.99 3.12
N ASN A 12 20.44 37.51 4.36
CA ASN A 12 20.08 36.18 4.83
C ASN A 12 20.55 35.08 3.87
N PRO A 13 21.87 34.82 3.77
CA PRO A 13 22.37 33.79 2.88
C PRO A 13 21.77 32.43 3.26
N GLN A 14 21.09 31.84 2.29
CA GLN A 14 20.46 30.54 2.44
C GLN A 14 21.22 29.51 1.60
N TRP A 15 21.49 28.35 2.19
CA TRP A 15 22.02 27.19 1.45
C TRP A 15 20.98 26.08 1.51
N GLY A 16 20.77 25.41 0.38
CA GLY A 16 19.85 24.28 0.32
C GLY A 16 20.40 23.11 1.14
N ASN A 17 19.76 22.79 2.25
CA ASN A 17 19.99 21.54 2.95
C ASN A 17 18.88 20.59 2.52
N LYS A 18 19.24 19.45 1.94
CA LYS A 18 18.29 18.35 1.74
C LYS A 18 17.96 17.76 3.12
N LYS A 19 17.09 18.40 3.89
CA LYS A 19 16.44 17.76 5.02
C LYS A 19 15.33 16.89 4.45
N ALA A 20 15.65 15.63 4.18
CA ALA A 20 14.60 14.65 3.98
C ALA A 20 13.76 14.64 5.26
N LYS A 21 12.52 15.14 5.20
CA LYS A 21 11.52 14.78 6.20
C LYS A 21 11.52 13.26 6.19
N VAL A 22 11.77 12.65 7.34
CA VAL A 22 11.61 11.20 7.52
C VAL A 22 10.10 10.95 7.47
N LEU A 23 9.52 10.97 6.26
CA LEU A 23 8.20 10.43 6.02
C LEU A 23 8.30 8.95 6.35
N SER A 24 7.40 8.50 7.22
CA SER A 24 7.35 7.12 7.67
C SER A 24 7.26 6.17 6.47
N LYS A 25 8.10 5.14 6.47
CA LYS A 25 8.14 4.02 5.51
C LYS A 25 6.91 3.12 5.66
N SER A 26 5.72 3.67 5.54
CA SER A 26 4.48 2.96 5.82
C SER A 26 3.56 3.12 4.63
N ALA A 27 3.29 2.01 3.97
CA ALA A 27 2.25 1.88 2.97
C ALA A 27 0.91 1.58 3.66
N ASP A 28 -0.16 2.10 3.08
CA ASP A 28 -1.53 1.68 3.33
C ASP A 28 -1.86 0.56 2.32
N ILE A 29 -2.07 -0.65 2.81
CA ILE A 29 -2.28 -1.85 1.99
C ILE A 29 -3.68 -2.40 2.24
N PHE A 30 -4.49 -2.53 1.19
CA PHE A 30 -5.72 -3.30 1.26
C PHE A 30 -5.54 -4.69 0.65
N VAL A 31 -5.91 -5.71 1.42
CA VAL A 31 -6.02 -7.08 0.93
C VAL A 31 -7.46 -7.33 0.53
N LEU A 32 -7.69 -7.64 -0.74
CA LEU A 32 -8.99 -8.02 -1.29
C LEU A 32 -8.99 -9.53 -1.44
N LEU A 33 -9.79 -10.22 -0.63
CA LEU A 33 -9.87 -11.67 -0.62
C LEU A 33 -11.21 -12.13 -1.23
N ASP A 34 -11.10 -12.94 -2.27
CA ASP A 34 -12.23 -13.61 -2.89
C ASP A 34 -12.79 -14.69 -1.95
N ILE A 35 -14.08 -14.59 -1.66
CA ILE A 35 -14.86 -15.53 -0.84
C ILE A 35 -16.05 -16.11 -1.63
N SER A 36 -15.98 -16.11 -2.95
CA SER A 36 -16.94 -16.79 -3.83
C SER A 36 -16.88 -18.32 -3.67
N GLN A 37 -17.91 -19.02 -4.12
CA GLN A 37 -17.98 -20.48 -4.00
C GLN A 37 -16.90 -21.21 -4.82
N SER A 38 -16.40 -20.63 -5.90
CA SER A 38 -15.29 -21.22 -6.68
C SER A 38 -14.01 -21.37 -5.84
N MET A 39 -13.84 -20.53 -4.81
CA MET A 39 -12.73 -20.62 -3.88
C MET A 39 -12.78 -21.86 -2.95
N MET A 40 -13.91 -22.59 -2.91
CA MET A 40 -14.01 -23.88 -2.20
C MET A 40 -13.43 -25.06 -2.98
N THR A 41 -13.07 -24.85 -4.24
CA THR A 41 -12.46 -25.86 -5.12
C THR A 41 -11.14 -26.38 -4.52
N GLN A 42 -10.90 -27.70 -4.67
CA GLN A 42 -9.80 -28.42 -4.01
C GLN A 42 -8.63 -28.75 -4.94
N ASP A 43 -8.60 -28.15 -6.13
CA ASP A 43 -7.48 -28.23 -7.08
C ASP A 43 -6.16 -27.70 -6.50
N VAL A 44 -6.24 -26.86 -5.47
CA VAL A 44 -5.13 -26.46 -4.60
C VAL A 44 -5.44 -26.84 -3.16
N SER A 45 -4.56 -27.62 -2.53
CA SER A 45 -4.80 -28.12 -1.17
C SER A 45 -4.70 -27.05 -0.08
N PRO A 46 -5.62 -27.04 0.92
CA PRO A 46 -6.79 -27.92 1.05
C PRO A 46 -8.00 -27.46 0.22
N ASN A 47 -8.13 -26.15 -0.01
CA ASN A 47 -8.93 -25.53 -1.06
C ASN A 47 -8.31 -24.15 -1.37
N ARG A 48 -8.77 -23.49 -2.45
CA ARG A 48 -8.25 -22.17 -2.86
C ARG A 48 -8.40 -21.11 -1.75
N LEU A 49 -9.53 -21.06 -1.05
CA LEU A 49 -9.77 -20.08 0.02
C LEU A 49 -8.81 -20.25 1.20
N GLU A 50 -8.67 -21.47 1.72
CA GLU A 50 -7.76 -21.77 2.83
C GLU A 50 -6.30 -21.55 2.44
N ARG A 51 -5.93 -21.84 1.18
CA ARG A 51 -4.62 -21.50 0.66
C ARG A 51 -4.39 -19.98 0.66
N SER A 52 -5.39 -19.23 0.22
CA SER A 52 -5.38 -17.76 0.16
C SER A 52 -5.29 -17.14 1.55
N LYS A 53 -6.07 -17.62 2.52
CA LYS A 53 -6.03 -17.19 3.92
C LYS A 53 -4.65 -17.39 4.53
N ARG A 54 -4.06 -18.58 4.37
CA ARG A 54 -2.70 -18.89 4.87
C ARG A 54 -1.65 -17.99 4.23
N PHE A 55 -1.77 -17.72 2.93
CA PHE A 55 -0.87 -16.79 2.25
C PHE A 55 -1.03 -15.37 2.81
N ALA A 56 -2.26 -14.87 2.90
CA ALA A 56 -2.57 -13.54 3.39
C ALA A 56 -2.11 -13.33 4.85
N GLU A 57 -2.33 -14.30 5.73
CA GLU A 57 -1.84 -14.26 7.13
C GLU A 57 -0.31 -14.13 7.19
N LYS A 58 0.39 -14.92 6.37
CA LYS A 58 1.85 -14.86 6.29
C LYS A 58 2.31 -13.51 5.75
N MET A 59 1.68 -13.02 4.68
CA MET A 59 1.96 -11.71 4.10
C MET A 59 1.75 -10.58 5.11
N VAL A 60 0.63 -10.56 5.83
CA VAL A 60 0.33 -9.59 6.90
C VAL A 60 1.40 -9.60 7.99
N THR A 61 1.88 -10.78 8.37
CA THR A 61 2.94 -10.94 9.39
C THR A 61 4.29 -10.41 8.91
N GLU A 62 4.59 -10.61 7.63
CA GLU A 62 5.87 -10.24 7.01
C GLU A 62 5.92 -8.77 6.57
N LEU A 63 4.77 -8.15 6.28
CA LEU A 63 4.63 -6.74 5.90
C LEU A 63 4.40 -5.80 7.11
N ARG A 64 4.81 -6.21 8.32
CA ARG A 64 4.76 -5.36 9.51
C ARG A 64 5.50 -4.04 9.29
N GLY A 65 4.88 -2.96 9.75
CA GLY A 65 5.31 -1.57 9.50
C GLY A 65 4.34 -0.81 8.61
N ASN A 66 3.45 -1.52 7.90
CA ASN A 66 2.40 -0.99 7.04
C ASN A 66 1.03 -1.05 7.74
N ARG A 67 0.10 -0.18 7.35
CA ARG A 67 -1.30 -0.31 7.77
C ARG A 67 -2.00 -1.24 6.79
N ILE A 68 -2.82 -2.14 7.33
CA ILE A 68 -3.47 -3.16 6.52
C ILE A 68 -4.98 -3.06 6.72
N GLY A 69 -5.71 -3.00 5.61
CA GLY A 69 -7.16 -3.15 5.55
C GLY A 69 -7.53 -4.48 4.89
N LEU A 70 -8.75 -4.93 5.11
CA LEU A 70 -9.29 -6.17 4.54
C LEU A 70 -10.64 -5.89 3.89
N VAL A 71 -10.76 -6.29 2.64
CA VAL A 71 -12.02 -6.33 1.89
C VAL A 71 -12.27 -7.79 1.53
N LEU A 72 -13.49 -8.25 1.76
CA LEU A 72 -13.95 -9.55 1.30
C LEU A 72 -14.92 -9.32 0.14
N PHE A 73 -14.82 -10.11 -0.92
CA PHE A 73 -15.71 -9.95 -2.06
C PHE A 73 -16.15 -11.29 -2.65
N ALA A 74 -17.35 -11.28 -3.21
CA ALA A 74 -17.93 -12.32 -4.05
C ALA A 74 -18.79 -11.60 -5.08
N GLY A 75 -20.11 -11.81 -5.14
CA GLY A 75 -20.99 -11.05 -6.04
C GLY A 75 -21.15 -9.57 -5.65
N GLU A 76 -20.74 -9.21 -4.42
CA GLU A 76 -20.64 -7.85 -3.90
C GLU A 76 -19.34 -7.75 -3.08
N ALA A 77 -18.89 -6.52 -2.80
CA ALA A 77 -17.70 -6.27 -1.98
C ALA A 77 -18.03 -5.63 -0.63
N TYR A 78 -17.35 -6.09 0.43
CA TYR A 78 -17.56 -5.61 1.80
C TYR A 78 -16.24 -5.21 2.46
N LEU A 79 -16.21 -4.02 3.05
CA LEU A 79 -15.11 -3.54 3.87
C LEU A 79 -15.13 -4.24 5.23
N GLN A 80 -14.47 -5.39 5.32
CA GLN A 80 -14.40 -6.18 6.55
C GLN A 80 -13.61 -5.47 7.65
N MET A 81 -12.55 -4.74 7.26
CA MET A 81 -11.70 -4.04 8.21
C MET A 81 -11.07 -2.80 7.55
N PRO A 82 -11.25 -1.61 8.13
CA PRO A 82 -10.50 -0.41 7.73
C PRO A 82 -8.99 -0.57 7.96
N LEU A 83 -8.20 0.34 7.39
CA LEU A 83 -6.74 0.39 7.57
C LEU A 83 -6.35 0.47 9.04
N THR A 84 -5.68 -0.57 9.54
CA THR A 84 -5.21 -0.68 10.93
C THR A 84 -3.76 -1.15 11.01
N SER A 85 -3.09 -0.85 12.12
CA SER A 85 -1.80 -1.45 12.49
C SER A 85 -1.95 -2.66 13.43
N ASP A 86 -3.18 -3.08 13.73
CA ASP A 86 -3.49 -4.28 14.51
C ASP A 86 -3.46 -5.53 13.62
N TYR A 87 -2.26 -6.06 13.41
CA TYR A 87 -2.05 -7.29 12.62
C TYR A 87 -2.72 -8.53 13.23
N ALA A 88 -2.97 -8.53 14.55
CA ALA A 88 -3.62 -9.65 15.22
C ALA A 88 -5.12 -9.67 14.86
N ALA A 89 -5.77 -8.50 14.87
CA ALA A 89 -7.14 -8.36 14.38
C ALA A 89 -7.26 -8.72 12.89
N THR A 90 -6.35 -8.23 12.04
CA THR A 90 -6.32 -8.61 10.61
C THR A 90 -6.23 -10.12 10.42
N SER A 91 -5.33 -10.77 11.17
CA SER A 91 -5.15 -12.23 11.11
C SER A 91 -6.38 -12.98 11.61
N LEU A 92 -7.07 -12.47 12.65
CA LEU A 92 -8.32 -13.05 13.14
C LEU A 92 -9.41 -13.02 12.07
N PHE A 93 -9.61 -11.86 11.41
CA PHE A 93 -10.62 -11.73 10.37
C PHE A 93 -10.32 -12.59 9.13
N LEU A 94 -9.04 -12.67 8.73
CA LEU A 94 -8.61 -13.58 7.68
C LEU A 94 -8.95 -15.03 8.02
N ARG A 95 -8.69 -15.49 9.25
CA ARG A 95 -9.02 -16.85 9.70
C ARG A 95 -10.51 -17.15 9.64
N THR A 96 -11.35 -16.18 9.96
CA THR A 96 -12.82 -16.33 10.00
C THR A 96 -13.49 -16.19 8.64
N ALA A 97 -12.78 -15.66 7.63
CA ALA A 97 -13.31 -15.52 6.28
C ALA A 97 -13.76 -16.88 5.72
N ASN A 98 -14.98 -16.91 5.19
CA ASN A 98 -15.64 -18.09 4.64
C ASN A 98 -16.69 -17.64 3.60
N THR A 99 -17.16 -18.57 2.77
CA THR A 99 -18.07 -18.28 1.65
C THR A 99 -19.51 -17.99 2.07
N GLU A 100 -19.88 -18.27 3.32
CA GLU A 100 -21.22 -17.95 3.88
C GLU A 100 -21.35 -16.47 4.24
N LEU A 101 -20.22 -15.75 4.38
CA LEU A 101 -20.21 -14.30 4.56
C LEU A 101 -20.58 -13.54 3.29
N ALA A 102 -20.51 -14.20 2.12
CA ALA A 102 -20.90 -13.60 0.85
C ALA A 102 -22.44 -13.52 0.79
N GLY A 103 -22.99 -12.30 0.91
CA GLY A 103 -24.42 -12.06 0.77
C GLY A 103 -24.95 -12.40 -0.62
N THR A 104 -24.13 -12.14 -1.65
CA THR A 104 -24.44 -12.39 -3.05
C THR A 104 -23.35 -13.26 -3.69
N GLN A 105 -23.77 -14.25 -4.48
CA GLN A 105 -22.87 -15.14 -5.23
C GLN A 105 -22.42 -14.49 -6.54
N GLY A 106 -21.19 -14.78 -6.96
CA GLY A 106 -20.54 -14.17 -8.12
C GLY A 106 -19.13 -13.68 -7.75
N THR A 107 -18.53 -12.91 -8.65
CA THR A 107 -17.20 -12.32 -8.43
C THR A 107 -17.18 -10.88 -8.99
N ALA A 108 -17.11 -9.89 -8.09
CA ALA A 108 -17.16 -8.45 -8.39
C ALA A 108 -15.83 -7.79 -7.99
N ILE A 109 -14.80 -8.00 -8.81
CA ILE A 109 -13.45 -7.45 -8.60
C ILE A 109 -13.46 -5.92 -8.76
N GLY A 110 -14.17 -5.40 -9.77
CA GLY A 110 -14.30 -3.98 -10.03
C GLY A 110 -14.96 -3.25 -8.87
N GLU A 111 -16.06 -3.80 -8.33
CA GLU A 111 -16.69 -3.24 -7.13
C GLU A 111 -15.76 -3.25 -5.92
N ALA A 112 -14.99 -4.34 -5.73
CA ALA A 112 -14.01 -4.42 -4.65
C ALA A 112 -12.91 -3.36 -4.78
N ILE A 113 -12.40 -3.12 -6.01
CA ILE A 113 -11.44 -2.05 -6.29
C ILE A 113 -12.08 -0.69 -6.00
N ALA A 114 -13.27 -0.41 -6.53
CA ALA A 114 -13.98 0.86 -6.35
C ALA A 114 -14.28 1.17 -4.87
N LEU A 115 -14.72 0.16 -4.11
CA LEU A 115 -14.93 0.27 -2.67
C LEU A 115 -13.61 0.60 -1.95
N THR A 116 -12.53 -0.07 -2.35
CA THR A 116 -11.22 0.10 -1.73
C THR A 116 -10.61 1.46 -2.04
N SER A 117 -10.71 1.93 -3.28
CA SER A 117 -10.27 3.27 -3.70
C SER A 117 -10.92 4.36 -2.85
N ARG A 118 -12.22 4.23 -2.56
CA ARG A 118 -12.95 5.13 -1.65
C ARG A 118 -12.60 4.95 -0.17
N ALA A 119 -12.19 3.76 0.24
CA ALA A 119 -11.82 3.46 1.63
C ALA A 119 -10.42 3.99 1.99
N PHE A 120 -9.55 4.24 1.01
CA PHE A 120 -8.34 5.00 1.24
C PHE A 120 -8.67 6.42 1.68
N GLN A 121 -8.05 6.88 2.77
CA GLN A 121 -8.22 8.25 3.25
C GLN A 121 -7.59 9.24 2.25
N GLU A 122 -8.27 10.35 1.97
CA GLU A 122 -7.83 11.37 1.00
C GLU A 122 -6.54 12.10 1.42
N ASP A 123 -6.31 12.28 2.71
CA ASP A 123 -5.25 13.17 3.24
C ASP A 123 -3.90 12.51 3.56
N ASN A 124 -3.68 11.25 3.13
CA ASN A 124 -2.51 10.50 3.55
C ASN A 124 -1.38 10.55 2.51
N LEU A 125 -0.18 10.94 2.95
CA LEU A 125 1.09 10.86 2.19
C LEU A 125 1.62 9.41 2.09
N HIS A 126 0.81 8.41 2.43
CA HIS A 126 1.19 7.00 2.42
C HIS A 126 1.03 6.40 1.03
N HIS A 127 1.93 5.48 0.68
CA HIS A 127 1.79 4.71 -0.54
C HIS A 127 0.52 3.82 -0.45
N LYS A 128 -0.33 3.86 -1.47
CA LYS A 128 -1.59 3.12 -1.51
C LYS A 128 -1.43 1.88 -2.37
N THR A 129 -1.66 0.70 -1.79
CA THR A 129 -1.53 -0.57 -2.49
C THR A 129 -2.77 -1.43 -2.32
N ILE A 130 -3.24 -2.02 -3.42
CA ILE A 130 -4.26 -3.07 -3.44
C ILE A 130 -3.57 -4.40 -3.73
N ILE A 131 -3.90 -5.44 -2.97
CA ILE A 131 -3.46 -6.81 -3.21
C ILE A 131 -4.71 -7.69 -3.32
N ILE A 132 -5.01 -8.15 -4.53
CA ILE A 132 -6.16 -9.00 -4.83
C ILE A 132 -5.73 -10.46 -4.80
N ILE A 133 -6.49 -11.32 -4.12
CA ILE A 133 -6.27 -12.76 -4.08
C ILE A 133 -7.57 -13.44 -4.56
N SER A 134 -7.53 -14.06 -5.74
CA SER A 134 -8.70 -14.65 -6.42
C SER A 134 -8.27 -15.73 -7.39
N ASP A 135 -9.24 -16.53 -7.85
CA ASP A 135 -9.07 -17.46 -8.98
C ASP A 135 -9.35 -16.82 -10.35
N GLY A 136 -9.83 -15.57 -10.37
CA GLY A 136 -10.03 -14.79 -11.60
C GLY A 136 -11.02 -15.41 -12.58
N GLU A 137 -11.89 -16.31 -12.11
CA GLU A 137 -12.72 -17.15 -12.97
C GLU A 137 -13.76 -16.36 -13.78
N ASP A 138 -14.25 -15.25 -13.25
CA ASP A 138 -15.32 -14.47 -13.87
C ASP A 138 -14.82 -13.40 -14.85
N HIS A 139 -15.67 -13.00 -15.79
CA HIS A 139 -15.42 -11.88 -16.69
C HIS A 139 -16.02 -10.60 -16.12
N ASP A 140 -15.23 -9.93 -15.27
CA ASP A 140 -15.57 -8.60 -14.76
C ASP A 140 -15.05 -7.51 -15.70
N GLU A 141 -15.91 -7.03 -16.61
CA GLU A 141 -15.59 -5.94 -17.54
C GLU A 141 -15.28 -4.62 -16.81
N GLN A 142 -15.85 -4.42 -15.62
CA GLN A 142 -15.67 -3.20 -14.82
C GLN A 142 -14.30 -3.18 -14.15
N ALA A 143 -13.73 -4.34 -13.80
CA ALA A 143 -12.42 -4.44 -13.13
C ALA A 143 -11.29 -3.69 -13.85
N LEU A 144 -11.25 -3.72 -15.19
CA LEU A 144 -10.22 -3.02 -15.96
C LEU A 144 -10.40 -1.50 -15.96
N SER A 145 -11.64 -1.01 -15.90
CA SER A 145 -11.90 0.43 -15.81
C SER A 145 -11.57 0.97 -14.41
N GLU A 146 -11.98 0.25 -13.36
CA GLU A 146 -11.78 0.65 -11.97
C GLU A 146 -10.30 0.59 -11.58
N VAL A 147 -9.54 -0.39 -12.06
CA VAL A 147 -8.11 -0.47 -11.77
C VAL A 147 -7.32 0.66 -12.43
N LYS A 148 -7.74 1.12 -13.62
CA LYS A 148 -7.15 2.29 -14.28
C LYS A 148 -7.40 3.56 -13.49
N GLU A 149 -8.64 3.76 -13.06
CA GLU A 149 -8.98 4.91 -12.23
C GLU A 149 -8.22 4.88 -10.89
N ALA A 150 -8.11 3.71 -10.26
CA ALA A 150 -7.30 3.54 -9.05
C ALA A 150 -5.82 3.87 -9.30
N TYR A 151 -5.26 3.44 -10.44
CA TYR A 151 -3.88 3.75 -10.81
C TYR A 151 -3.65 5.24 -11.05
N ASP A 152 -4.58 5.92 -11.72
CA ASP A 152 -4.55 7.38 -11.92
C ASP A 152 -4.61 8.15 -10.59
N GLN A 153 -5.22 7.56 -9.55
CA GLN A 153 -5.23 8.07 -8.18
C GLN A 153 -3.96 7.70 -7.37
N GLY A 154 -2.98 7.05 -8.00
CA GLY A 154 -1.72 6.65 -7.37
C GLY A 154 -1.81 5.36 -6.55
N ILE A 155 -2.85 4.55 -6.75
CA ILE A 155 -3.03 3.25 -6.08
C ILE A 155 -2.45 2.15 -6.97
N VAL A 156 -1.45 1.44 -6.48
CA VAL A 156 -0.81 0.33 -7.22
C VAL A 156 -1.51 -0.97 -6.89
N THR A 157 -1.87 -1.75 -7.92
CA THR A 157 -2.63 -3.01 -7.75
C THR A 157 -1.80 -4.23 -8.11
N TYR A 158 -1.63 -5.14 -7.15
CA TYR A 158 -1.05 -6.47 -7.34
C TYR A 158 -2.15 -7.52 -7.29
N THR A 159 -1.98 -8.59 -8.06
CA THR A 159 -2.93 -9.70 -8.08
C THR A 159 -2.21 -11.02 -7.83
N ILE A 160 -2.83 -11.89 -7.03
CA ILE A 160 -2.33 -13.21 -6.71
C ILE A 160 -3.37 -14.23 -7.17
N GLY A 161 -2.99 -15.03 -8.15
CA GLY A 161 -3.83 -16.07 -8.73
C GLY A 161 -3.79 -17.37 -7.93
N VAL A 162 -4.96 -17.93 -7.64
CA VAL A 162 -5.11 -19.18 -6.88
C VAL A 162 -5.97 -20.18 -7.66
N GLY A 163 -5.39 -21.32 -7.99
CA GLY A 163 -6.09 -22.40 -8.70
C GLY A 163 -5.22 -23.02 -9.78
N THR A 164 -5.76 -24.00 -10.49
CA THR A 164 -5.14 -24.65 -11.64
C THR A 164 -6.00 -24.48 -12.89
N GLU A 165 -5.36 -24.43 -14.06
CA GLU A 165 -6.08 -24.36 -15.35
C GLU A 165 -6.96 -25.60 -15.59
N GLU A 166 -6.54 -26.76 -15.05
CA GLU A 166 -7.36 -27.97 -15.08
C GLU A 166 -8.67 -27.77 -14.32
N GLY A 167 -8.64 -27.06 -13.19
CA GLY A 167 -9.78 -26.81 -12.33
C GLY A 167 -10.33 -28.07 -11.66
N ASP A 168 -11.34 -27.91 -10.81
CA ASP A 168 -12.04 -29.03 -10.15
C ASP A 168 -13.50 -28.65 -9.86
N TYR A 169 -14.31 -29.62 -9.45
CA TYR A 169 -15.71 -29.40 -9.10
C TYR A 169 -15.83 -28.68 -7.75
N ILE A 170 -16.76 -27.74 -7.67
CA ILE A 170 -16.99 -26.95 -6.45
C ILE A 170 -17.70 -27.84 -5.42
N PRO A 171 -17.07 -28.15 -4.26
CA PRO A 171 -17.73 -28.88 -3.19
C PRO A 171 -18.90 -28.06 -2.63
N TYR A 172 -20.02 -28.71 -2.35
CA TYR A 172 -21.19 -28.08 -1.77
C TYR A 172 -21.84 -29.00 -0.73
N THR A 173 -22.05 -28.49 0.48
CA THR A 173 -22.82 -29.21 1.50
C THR A 173 -24.29 -28.86 1.33
N THR A 174 -25.10 -29.88 1.04
CA THR A 174 -26.55 -29.72 0.93
C THR A 174 -27.17 -29.28 2.27
N PRO A 175 -28.39 -28.69 2.28
CA PRO A 175 -29.09 -28.33 3.52
C PRO A 175 -29.28 -29.50 4.50
N ASN A 176 -29.23 -30.74 4.00
CA ASN A 176 -29.36 -31.96 4.79
C ASN A 176 -28.01 -32.45 5.37
N GLY A 177 -26.93 -31.69 5.21
CA GLY A 177 -25.60 -32.02 5.72
C GLY A 177 -24.83 -33.05 4.89
N VAL A 178 -25.30 -33.38 3.68
CA VAL A 178 -24.62 -34.32 2.77
C VAL A 178 -23.64 -33.56 1.89
N ASN A 179 -22.40 -34.04 1.83
CA ASN A 179 -21.38 -33.55 0.90
C ASN A 179 -21.73 -33.98 -0.53
N ASP A 180 -21.92 -33.00 -1.41
CA ASP A 180 -22.12 -33.16 -2.85
C ASP A 180 -21.27 -32.09 -3.58
N PHE A 181 -21.54 -31.88 -4.86
CA PHE A 181 -20.94 -30.82 -5.66
C PHE A 181 -22.01 -29.85 -6.16
N LYS A 182 -21.59 -28.60 -6.37
CA LYS A 182 -22.47 -27.55 -6.90
C LYS A 182 -23.01 -27.97 -8.28
N ARG A 183 -24.30 -27.75 -8.50
CA ARG A 183 -24.98 -27.98 -9.79
C ARG A 183 -25.56 -26.69 -10.33
N ASP A 184 -25.60 -26.58 -11.65
CA ASP A 184 -26.31 -25.51 -12.34
C ASP A 184 -27.83 -25.76 -12.34
N GLU A 185 -28.60 -24.84 -12.91
CA GLU A 185 -30.07 -24.96 -13.04
C GLU A 185 -30.49 -26.19 -13.86
N ALA A 186 -29.61 -26.72 -14.71
CA ALA A 186 -29.82 -27.92 -15.51
C ALA A 186 -29.43 -29.22 -14.77
N GLY A 187 -28.94 -29.13 -13.53
CA GLY A 187 -28.52 -30.27 -12.71
C GLY A 187 -27.12 -30.82 -13.03
N LYS A 188 -26.35 -30.15 -13.89
CA LYS A 188 -24.99 -30.54 -14.26
C LYS A 188 -24.00 -30.01 -13.23
N LEU A 189 -22.96 -30.80 -12.96
CA LEU A 189 -21.88 -30.41 -12.05
C LEU A 189 -21.15 -29.16 -12.57
N VAL A 190 -20.99 -28.18 -11.69
CA VAL A 190 -20.25 -26.95 -11.96
C VAL A 190 -18.77 -27.21 -11.69
N LYS A 191 -17.97 -27.08 -12.73
CA LYS A 191 -16.51 -27.16 -12.66
C LYS A 191 -15.95 -25.75 -12.66
N SER A 192 -15.12 -25.44 -11.67
CA SER A 192 -14.46 -24.14 -11.58
C SER A 192 -13.08 -24.18 -12.21
N GLN A 193 -12.77 -23.23 -13.09
CA GLN A 193 -11.47 -23.16 -13.76
C GLN A 193 -10.76 -21.84 -13.44
N PHE A 194 -9.48 -21.94 -13.08
CA PHE A 194 -8.65 -20.77 -12.83
C PHE A 194 -8.37 -20.04 -14.15
N ASN A 195 -8.71 -18.75 -14.24
CA ASN A 195 -8.41 -17.91 -15.40
C ASN A 195 -7.46 -16.77 -15.00
N PRO A 196 -6.16 -16.87 -15.37
CA PRO A 196 -5.19 -15.87 -14.97
C PRO A 196 -5.27 -14.57 -15.78
N ASP A 197 -5.98 -14.55 -16.92
CA ASP A 197 -5.86 -13.45 -17.88
C ASP A 197 -6.50 -12.16 -17.35
N LEU A 198 -7.64 -12.25 -16.67
CA LEU A 198 -8.23 -11.10 -15.99
C LEU A 198 -7.27 -10.53 -14.94
N LEU A 199 -6.72 -11.38 -14.07
CA LEU A 199 -5.80 -10.95 -13.01
C LEU A 199 -4.51 -10.33 -13.57
N LYS A 200 -3.93 -10.92 -14.63
CA LYS A 200 -2.79 -10.34 -15.33
C LYS A 200 -3.11 -8.95 -15.88
N ASN A 201 -4.26 -8.80 -16.55
CA ASN A 201 -4.65 -7.52 -17.11
C ASN A 201 -4.90 -6.47 -16.02
N VAL A 202 -5.57 -6.85 -14.93
CA VAL A 202 -5.78 -5.98 -13.76
C VAL A 202 -4.45 -5.54 -13.16
N ALA A 203 -3.50 -6.45 -12.93
CA ALA A 203 -2.18 -6.09 -12.42
C ALA A 203 -1.39 -5.16 -13.36
N ASN A 204 -1.44 -5.41 -14.67
CA ASN A 204 -0.73 -4.61 -15.66
C ASN A 204 -1.28 -3.18 -15.73
N GLU A 205 -2.61 -3.05 -15.80
CA GLU A 205 -3.28 -1.74 -15.89
C GLU A 205 -3.23 -1.00 -14.53
N GLY A 206 -3.14 -1.73 -13.42
CA GLY A 206 -2.94 -1.19 -12.07
C GLY A 206 -1.48 -0.86 -11.71
N GLY A 207 -0.55 -0.93 -12.66
CA GLY A 207 0.87 -0.61 -12.47
C GLY A 207 1.64 -1.54 -11.53
N GLY A 208 1.08 -2.71 -11.21
CA GLY A 208 1.68 -3.71 -10.35
C GLY A 208 2.11 -4.96 -11.11
N LYS A 209 2.03 -6.12 -10.44
CA LYS A 209 2.45 -7.42 -10.97
C LYS A 209 1.49 -8.53 -10.57
N TYR A 210 1.37 -9.51 -11.46
CA TYR A 210 0.66 -10.75 -11.22
C TYR A 210 1.60 -11.83 -10.65
N TYR A 211 1.12 -12.58 -9.64
CA TYR A 211 1.84 -13.69 -9.03
C TYR A 211 0.95 -14.95 -8.94
N PRO A 212 1.39 -16.11 -9.45
CA PRO A 212 0.71 -17.37 -9.15
C PRO A 212 1.08 -17.87 -7.74
N ILE A 213 0.13 -18.41 -6.97
CA ILE A 213 0.31 -18.81 -5.55
C ILE A 213 1.21 -20.06 -5.31
N LEU A 214 2.06 -20.41 -6.27
CA LEU A 214 2.92 -21.59 -6.23
C LEU A 214 4.05 -21.47 -5.19
N ALA A 215 4.60 -20.27 -4.98
CA ALA A 215 5.77 -20.04 -4.14
C ALA A 215 5.57 -18.91 -3.12
N ASN A 216 4.85 -19.20 -2.03
CA ASN A 216 4.42 -18.20 -1.03
C ASN A 216 5.54 -17.26 -0.53
N GLN A 217 6.75 -17.78 -0.25
CA GLN A 217 7.84 -16.94 0.29
C GLN A 217 8.38 -15.97 -0.74
N GLN A 218 8.64 -16.44 -1.97
CA GLN A 218 9.20 -15.62 -3.05
C GLN A 218 8.27 -14.44 -3.37
N ILE A 219 6.97 -14.69 -3.44
CA ILE A 219 5.96 -13.66 -3.72
C ILE A 219 6.00 -12.56 -2.66
N ILE A 220 6.08 -12.94 -1.38
CA ILE A 220 6.13 -11.98 -0.26
C ILE A 220 7.42 -11.14 -0.33
N ASP A 221 8.56 -11.77 -0.63
CA ASP A 221 9.84 -11.08 -0.72
C ASP A 221 9.87 -10.12 -1.93
N ASP A 222 9.30 -10.53 -3.07
CA ASP A 222 9.14 -9.69 -4.25
C ASP A 222 8.20 -8.50 -3.95
N LEU A 223 7.07 -8.74 -3.29
CA LEU A 223 6.15 -7.67 -2.87
C LEU A 223 6.84 -6.67 -1.93
N LYS A 224 7.63 -7.11 -0.95
CA LYS A 224 8.43 -6.22 -0.09
C LYS A 224 9.36 -5.32 -0.92
N ILE A 225 10.09 -5.91 -1.86
CA ILE A 225 11.02 -5.17 -2.72
C ILE A 225 10.27 -4.14 -3.57
N GLU A 226 9.11 -4.48 -4.12
CA GLU A 226 8.32 -3.55 -4.93
C GLU A 226 7.72 -2.42 -4.08
N LEU A 227 7.18 -2.72 -2.90
CA LEU A 227 6.68 -1.72 -1.96
C LEU A 227 7.79 -0.73 -1.54
N GLU A 228 9.01 -1.22 -1.25
CA GLU A 228 10.15 -0.35 -0.93
C GLU A 228 10.60 0.55 -2.10
N LYS A 229 10.40 0.11 -3.36
CA LYS A 229 10.73 0.94 -4.53
C LYS A 229 9.75 2.08 -4.71
N LEU A 230 8.47 1.84 -4.41
CA LEU A 230 7.41 2.84 -4.52
C LEU A 230 7.66 3.98 -3.52
N ASP A 231 8.07 3.64 -2.29
CA ASP A 231 8.49 4.62 -1.27
C ASP A 231 9.64 5.53 -1.77
N LYS A 232 10.63 4.97 -2.47
CA LYS A 232 11.83 5.73 -2.90
C LYS A 232 11.54 6.74 -4.01
N ARG A 233 10.70 6.40 -4.99
CA ARG A 233 10.40 7.27 -6.15
C ARG A 233 9.70 8.56 -5.75
N GLU A 234 8.83 8.49 -4.74
CA GLU A 234 8.06 9.65 -4.30
C GLU A 234 8.85 10.57 -3.37
N ILE A 235 9.75 10.04 -2.53
CA ILE A 235 10.68 10.85 -1.72
C ILE A 235 11.53 11.76 -2.62
N GLU A 236 11.98 11.26 -3.77
CA GLU A 236 12.72 12.07 -4.73
C GLU A 236 11.84 13.20 -5.32
N GLN A 237 10.60 12.90 -5.70
CA GLN A 237 9.67 13.90 -6.25
C GLN A 237 9.19 14.94 -5.22
N LYS A 238 8.92 14.54 -3.97
CA LYS A 238 8.42 15.41 -2.88
C LYS A 238 9.54 16.02 -2.02
N SER A 239 10.81 15.85 -2.38
CA SER A 239 11.93 16.49 -1.68
C SER A 239 11.94 18.01 -1.91
N PHE A 240 11.09 18.73 -1.16
CA PHE A 240 11.18 20.18 -1.04
C PHE A 240 12.56 20.54 -0.49
N THR A 241 13.27 21.43 -1.19
CA THR A 241 14.56 21.94 -0.71
C THR A 241 14.29 22.89 0.44
N ASP A 242 14.55 22.46 1.67
CA ASP A 242 14.43 23.34 2.82
C ASP A 242 15.71 24.20 2.93
N PHE A 243 15.54 25.51 2.85
CA PHE A 243 16.64 26.45 2.82
C PHE A 243 17.07 26.80 4.25
N ALA A 244 18.23 26.30 4.67
CA ALA A 244 18.77 26.65 5.97
C ALA A 244 19.36 28.07 5.89
N SER A 245 18.95 28.93 6.82
CA SER A 245 19.43 30.31 6.91
C SER A 245 20.72 30.39 7.74
N TYR A 246 21.79 30.96 7.17
CA TYR A 246 23.12 31.02 7.79
C TYR A 246 23.49 32.41 8.35
N PHE A 247 22.54 33.35 8.35
CA PHE A 247 22.76 34.73 8.84
C PHE A 247 23.30 34.81 10.28
N GLN A 248 23.00 33.82 11.12
CA GLN A 248 23.44 33.78 12.53
C GLN A 248 24.96 33.86 12.68
N TYR A 249 25.72 33.18 11.81
CA TYR A 249 27.19 33.23 11.84
C TYR A 249 27.69 34.65 11.50
N PHE A 250 27.07 35.30 10.51
CA PHE A 250 27.44 36.66 10.11
C PHE A 250 27.08 37.70 11.18
N ILE A 251 25.94 37.54 11.87
CA ILE A 251 25.59 38.36 13.04
C ILE A 251 26.62 38.19 14.15
N PHE A 252 27.03 36.95 14.45
CA PHE A 252 28.02 36.69 15.48
C PHE A 252 29.34 37.42 15.22
N PHE A 253 29.86 37.35 13.99
CA PHE A 253 31.08 38.07 13.61
C PHE A 253 30.90 39.60 13.65
N ALA A 254 29.73 40.12 13.26
CA ALA A 254 29.45 41.54 13.35
C ALA A 254 29.48 42.05 14.80
N ILE A 255 28.85 41.31 15.72
CA ILE A 255 28.82 41.63 17.15
C ILE A 255 30.23 41.55 17.74
N ALA A 256 30.98 40.49 17.45
CA ALA A 256 32.34 40.31 17.95
C ALA A 256 33.26 41.47 17.51
N LEU A 257 33.17 41.90 16.25
CA LEU A 257 33.93 43.05 15.75
C LEU A 257 33.52 44.37 16.42
N LEU A 258 32.23 44.57 16.70
CA LEU A 258 31.74 45.76 17.40
C LEU A 258 32.29 45.84 18.84
N PHE A 259 32.33 44.71 19.54
CA PHE A 259 32.97 44.63 20.86
C PHE A 259 34.47 44.95 20.81
N ILE A 260 35.19 44.42 19.82
CA ILE A 260 36.62 44.72 19.63
C ILE A 260 36.84 46.22 19.35
N GLU A 261 36.01 46.80 18.48
CA GLU A 261 36.06 48.22 18.12
C GLU A 261 35.76 49.12 19.33
N PHE A 262 34.79 48.74 20.16
CA PHE A 262 34.48 49.44 21.42
C PHE A 262 35.69 49.48 22.36
N ILE A 263 36.34 48.33 22.59
CA ILE A 263 37.52 48.22 23.47
C ILE A 263 38.72 49.01 22.92
N LEU A 264 38.94 49.01 21.60
CA LEU A 264 40.03 49.74 20.95
C LEU A 264 39.78 51.26 20.91
N SER A 265 38.53 51.68 20.73
CA SER A 265 38.12 53.09 20.75
C SER A 265 38.39 53.73 22.11
N GLU A 266 38.09 53.00 23.19
CA GLU A 266 38.33 53.46 24.56
C GLU A 266 39.83 53.61 24.87
N LYS A 267 40.67 52.73 24.32
CA LYS A 267 42.14 52.85 24.40
C LYS A 267 42.67 54.06 23.63
N ARG A 268 42.13 54.37 22.45
CA ARG A 268 42.53 55.57 21.67
C ARG A 268 42.10 56.87 22.35
N LYS A 269 40.92 56.90 22.99
CA LYS A 269 40.46 58.08 23.75
C LYS A 269 41.36 58.40 24.93
N LYS A 270 41.90 57.39 25.62
CA LYS A 270 42.89 57.58 26.70
C LYS A 270 44.25 58.05 26.19
N ALA A 271 44.68 57.64 25.00
CA ALA A 271 45.96 58.03 24.42
C ALA A 271 45.98 59.43 23.77
N SER A 272 44.82 60.07 23.54
CA SER A 272 44.74 61.46 23.05
C SER A 272 44.45 62.50 24.15
N ILE A 273 44.30 62.05 25.40
CA ILE A 273 44.06 62.90 26.59
C ILE A 273 45.31 62.89 27.51
N ALA A 274 46.37 62.17 27.14
CA ALA A 274 47.70 62.25 27.73
C ALA A 274 48.64 62.99 26.78
#